data_AF-A0A7V3RLZ9-F1
#
_entry.id   AF-A0A7V3RLZ9-F1
#
_cell.length_a   1.000
_cell.length_b   1.000
_cell.length_c   1.000
_cell.angle_alpha   90.00
_cell.angle_beta   90.00
_cell.angle_gamma   90.00
#
_symmetry.space_group_name_H-M   'P 1'
#
loop_
_entity.id
_entity.type
_entity.pdbx_description
1 polymer ?
#
loop_
_entity_poly.entity_id
_entity_poly.type
_entity_poly.pdbx_seq_one_letter_code
_entity_poly.pdbx_strand_id
1 'polypeptide(L)'
;MRILITLLIAVFIFGCASQGVRYTYDEIKNYPPDVQERIAKGEIALGMTKEQVRYAWGPPSTTRILTPEKGKQREEWVYSSSLGL
;
A
#
# COMPACT_ATOMS: atom_id res chain seq x y z
N MET A 1 -20.75 -11.92 34.28
CA MET A 1 -19.33 -11.52 34.17
C MET A 1 -18.52 -12.36 33.18
N ARG A 2 -18.48 -13.70 33.29
CA ARG A 2 -17.73 -14.56 32.35
C ARG A 2 -18.06 -14.34 30.86
N ILE A 3 -19.35 -14.26 30.52
CA ILE A 3 -19.83 -14.05 29.13
C ILE A 3 -19.42 -12.66 28.59
N LEU A 4 -19.46 -11.64 29.44
CA LEU A 4 -19.05 -10.27 29.09
C LEU A 4 -17.55 -10.19 28.81
N ILE A 5 -16.75 -10.90 29.62
CA ILE A 5 -15.29 -10.99 29.46
C ILE A 5 -14.93 -11.72 28.17
N THR A 6 -15.62 -12.83 27.84
CA THR A 6 -15.40 -13.54 26.57
C THR A 6 -15.77 -12.71 25.33
N LEU A 7 -16.81 -11.88 25.40
CA LEU A 7 -17.19 -10.96 24.32
C LEU A 7 -16.16 -9.85 24.10
N LEU A 8 -15.64 -9.27 25.19
CA LEU A 8 -14.60 -8.24 25.15
C LEU A 8 -13.29 -8.76 24.55
N ILE A 9 -12.91 -9.99 24.87
CA ILE A 9 -11.71 -10.63 24.30
C ILE A 9 -11.90 -10.90 22.80
N ALA A 10 -13.08 -11.37 22.38
CA ALA A 10 -13.36 -11.61 20.97
C ALA A 10 -13.24 -10.34 20.12
N VAL A 11 -13.76 -9.20 20.59
CA VAL A 11 -13.65 -7.91 19.87
C VAL A 11 -12.21 -7.43 19.75
N PHE A 12 -11.37 -7.66 20.77
CA PHE A 12 -9.97 -7.25 20.76
C PHE A 12 -9.12 -8.02 19.72
N ILE A 13 -9.44 -9.30 19.47
CA ILE A 13 -8.68 -10.13 18.51
C ILE A 13 -8.94 -9.70 17.07
N PHE A 14 -10.15 -9.24 16.73
CA PHE A 14 -10.48 -8.77 15.37
C PHE A 14 -9.97 -7.37 15.05
N GLY A 15 -9.59 -6.57 16.07
CA GLY A 15 -9.13 -5.19 15.89
C GLY A 15 -7.74 -5.05 15.24
N CYS A 16 -6.89 -6.08 15.29
CA CYS A 16 -5.52 -6.01 14.76
C CYS A 16 -5.40 -6.30 13.26
N ALA A 17 -6.49 -6.67 12.59
CA ALA A 17 -6.46 -7.05 11.17
C ALA A 17 -6.65 -5.87 10.20
N SER A 18 -6.88 -4.63 10.68
CA SER A 18 -7.05 -3.49 9.79
C SER A 18 -5.68 -3.03 9.24
N GLN A 19 -5.30 -3.53 8.07
CA GLN A 19 -4.28 -2.87 7.26
C GLN A 19 -4.73 -1.41 7.05
N GLY A 20 -3.85 -0.44 7.35
CA GLY A 20 -4.17 0.97 7.18
C GLY A 20 -4.69 1.25 5.77
N VAL A 21 -5.75 2.05 5.66
CA VAL A 21 -6.39 2.37 4.38
C VAL A 21 -5.38 3.07 3.48
N ARG A 22 -4.97 2.42 2.38
CA ARG A 22 -3.99 2.97 1.42
C ARG A 22 -4.60 3.91 0.39
N TYR A 23 -5.88 3.69 0.09
CA TYR A 23 -6.65 4.41 -0.92
C TYR A 23 -8.16 4.31 -0.60
N THR A 24 -8.93 5.18 -1.22
CA THR A 24 -10.39 5.18 -1.26
C THR A 24 -10.87 4.84 -2.67
N TYR A 25 -12.09 4.32 -2.80
CA TYR A 25 -12.65 3.99 -4.11
C TYR A 25 -12.69 5.20 -5.05
N ASP A 26 -13.00 6.39 -4.54
CA ASP A 26 -13.07 7.62 -5.34
C ASP A 26 -11.73 8.03 -5.96
N GLU A 27 -10.61 7.69 -5.33
CA GLU A 27 -9.27 7.97 -5.86
C GLU A 27 -8.92 7.06 -7.05
N ILE A 28 -9.46 5.84 -7.09
CA ILE A 28 -9.10 4.84 -8.12
C ILE A 28 -10.18 4.60 -9.17
N LYS A 29 -11.42 5.08 -8.96
CA LYS A 29 -12.58 4.77 -9.82
C LYS A 29 -12.39 5.09 -11.31
N ASN A 30 -11.53 6.06 -11.62
CA ASN A 30 -11.25 6.51 -12.99
C ASN A 30 -10.06 5.79 -13.63
N TYR A 31 -9.33 4.95 -12.89
CA TYR A 31 -8.25 4.16 -13.45
C TYR A 31 -8.79 2.99 -14.29
N PRO A 32 -7.99 2.48 -15.25
CA PRO A 32 -8.32 1.25 -15.96
C PRO A 32 -8.63 0.08 -14.99
N PRO A 33 -9.55 -0.84 -15.34
CA PRO A 33 -9.94 -1.94 -14.44
C PRO A 33 -8.78 -2.81 -13.97
N ASP A 34 -7.79 -3.05 -14.84
CA ASP A 34 -6.59 -3.83 -14.50
C ASP A 34 -5.71 -3.11 -13.46
N VAL A 35 -5.61 -1.78 -13.53
CA VAL A 35 -4.90 -0.97 -12.54
C VAL A 35 -5.64 -0.97 -11.20
N GLN A 36 -6.97 -0.87 -11.22
CA GLN A 36 -7.79 -0.97 -10.00
C GLN A 36 -7.60 -2.32 -9.31
N GLU A 37 -7.63 -3.40 -10.08
CA GLU A 37 -7.43 -4.76 -9.57
C GLU A 37 -6.04 -4.93 -8.94
N ARG A 38 -4.99 -4.42 -9.60
CA ARG A 38 -3.61 -4.44 -9.07
C ARG A 38 -3.49 -3.67 -7.75
N ILE A 39 -4.05 -2.46 -7.69
CA ILE A 39 -4.05 -1.65 -6.46
C ILE A 39 -4.76 -2.40 -5.33
N ALA A 40 -5.91 -3.02 -5.61
CA ALA A 40 -6.67 -3.80 -4.63
C ALA A 40 -5.92 -5.03 -4.11
N LYS A 41 -5.11 -5.67 -4.96
CA LYS A 41 -4.26 -6.81 -4.59
C LYS A 41 -2.92 -6.41 -3.96
N GLY A 42 -2.56 -5.13 -3.97
CA GLY A 42 -1.23 -4.68 -3.56
C GLY A 42 -0.12 -5.12 -4.53
N GLU A 43 -0.44 -5.21 -5.82
CA GLU A 43 0.50 -5.55 -6.90
C GLU A 43 0.87 -4.31 -7.72
N ILE A 44 2.06 -4.31 -8.33
CA ILE A 44 2.49 -3.24 -9.26
C ILE A 44 3.00 -3.82 -10.57
N ALA A 45 3.01 -3.00 -11.62
CA ALA A 45 3.52 -3.34 -12.94
C ALA A 45 4.23 -2.15 -13.59
N LEU A 46 5.07 -2.45 -14.60
CA LEU A 46 5.68 -1.41 -15.43
C LEU A 46 4.61 -0.57 -16.11
N GLY A 47 4.83 0.74 -16.18
CA GLY A 47 3.89 1.70 -16.76
C GLY A 47 2.91 2.32 -15.75
N MET A 48 2.83 1.81 -14.51
CA MET A 48 2.06 2.46 -13.46
C MET A 48 2.68 3.80 -13.05
N THR A 49 1.84 4.76 -12.66
CA THR A 49 2.28 6.07 -12.16
C THR A 49 2.75 5.96 -10.71
N LYS A 50 3.54 6.94 -10.24
CA LYS A 50 3.98 7.02 -8.84
C LYS A 50 2.81 7.00 -7.86
N GLU A 51 1.71 7.64 -8.23
CA GLU A 51 0.49 7.66 -7.42
C GLU A 51 -0.17 6.28 -7.34
N GLN A 52 -0.29 5.57 -8.45
CA GLN A 52 -0.85 4.21 -8.48
C GLN A 52 -0.01 3.24 -7.65
N VAL A 53 1.32 3.34 -7.72
CA VAL A 53 2.23 2.56 -6.88
C VAL A 53 2.04 2.88 -5.40
N ARG A 54 1.88 4.17 -5.05
CA ARG A 54 1.58 4.59 -3.67
C ARG A 54 0.25 4.02 -3.17
N TYR A 55 -0.79 3.95 -4.00
CA TYR A 55 -2.05 3.33 -3.60
C TYR A 55 -1.93 1.82 -3.41
N ALA A 56 -1.13 1.14 -4.22
CA ALA A 56 -0.91 -0.30 -4.10
C ALA A 56 -0.08 -0.66 -2.85
N TRP A 57 1.07 0.00 -2.65
CA TRP A 57 2.08 -0.38 -1.65
C TRP A 57 2.18 0.56 -0.45
N GLY A 58 1.56 1.74 -0.51
CA GLY A 58 1.74 2.80 0.49
C GLY A 58 2.97 3.67 0.22
N PRO A 59 3.30 4.58 1.16
CA PRO A 59 4.51 5.41 1.06
C PRO A 59 5.78 4.54 1.12
N PRO A 60 6.83 4.86 0.35
CA PRO A 60 8.10 4.16 0.45
C PRO A 60 8.79 4.44 1.79
N SER A 61 9.65 3.52 2.23
CA SER A 61 10.51 3.72 3.39
C SER A 61 11.56 4.78 3.13
N THR A 62 12.05 4.88 1.89
CA THR A 62 13.04 5.89 1.49
C THR A 62 12.89 6.21 0.01
N THR A 63 13.02 7.48 -0.33
CA THR A 63 13.11 7.95 -1.71
C THR A 63 14.52 8.49 -1.96
N ARG A 64 15.18 8.02 -3.01
CA ARG A 64 16.51 8.49 -3.42
C ARG A 64 16.42 9.17 -4.78
N ILE A 65 17.03 10.35 -4.88
CA ILE A 65 17.25 11.01 -6.16
C ILE A 65 18.60 10.54 -6.69
N LEU A 66 18.58 9.91 -7.85
CA LEU A 66 19.78 9.36 -8.47
C LEU A 66 20.39 10.38 -9.44
N THR A 67 21.67 10.19 -9.75
CA THR A 67 22.33 10.98 -10.79
C THR A 67 21.55 10.87 -12.11
N PRO A 68 21.26 12.00 -12.79
CA PRO A 68 20.57 11.96 -14.06
C PRO A 68 21.32 11.11 -15.08
N GLU A 69 20.57 10.35 -15.89
CA GLU A 69 21.14 9.50 -16.94
C GLU A 69 20.46 9.83 -18.27
N LYS A 70 21.26 10.04 -19.32
CA LYS A 70 20.75 10.44 -20.66
C LYS A 70 19.84 11.68 -20.60
N GLY A 71 20.17 12.63 -19.73
CA GLY A 71 19.40 13.87 -19.53
C GLY A 71 18.07 13.70 -18.80
N LYS A 72 17.75 12.50 -18.30
CA LYS A 72 16.52 12.24 -17.54
C LYS A 72 16.81 12.17 -16.05
N GLN A 73 15.96 12.84 -15.27
CA GLN A 73 15.95 12.69 -13.82
C GLN A 73 15.56 11.26 -13.44
N ARG A 74 16.14 10.77 -12.35
CA ARG A 74 15.94 9.41 -11.88
C ARG A 74 15.62 9.44 -10.38
N GLU A 75 14.62 8.65 -10.01
CA GLU A 75 14.12 8.52 -8.65
C GLU A 75 13.99 7.03 -8.33
N GLU A 76 14.43 6.61 -7.16
CA GLU A 76 14.33 5.25 -6.65
C GLU A 76 13.51 5.25 -5.37
N TRP A 77 12.49 4.39 -5.30
CA TRP A 77 11.66 4.17 -4.11
C TRP A 77 12.04 2.84 -3.48
N VAL A 78 12.51 2.89 -2.24
CA VAL A 78 12.92 1.72 -1.47
C VAL A 78 11.83 1.39 -0.46
N TYR A 79 11.30 0.17 -0.58
CA TYR A 79 10.35 -0.40 0.37
C TYR A 79 11.08 -1.43 1.22
N SER A 80 11.05 -1.26 2.53
CA SER A 80 11.63 -2.20 3.49
C SER A 80 10.53 -2.78 4.37
N SER A 81 10.52 -4.11 4.49
CA SER A 81 9.66 -4.82 5.43
C SER A 81 10.49 -5.23 6.64
N SER A 82 10.01 -4.93 7.84
CA SER A 82 10.62 -5.46 9.08
C SER A 82 10.46 -6.98 9.20
N LEU A 83 9.62 -7.60 8.37
CA LEU A 83 9.40 -9.04 8.32
C LEU A 83 10.42 -9.81 7.47
N GLY A 84 11.27 -9.12 6.69
CA GLY A 84 12.35 -9.75 5.92
C GLY A 84 11.90 -10.72 4.82
N LEU A 85 10.64 -10.63 4.38
CA LEU A 85 10.07 -11.40 3.26
C LEU A 85 10.28 -10.69 1.92
#